data_AF-A0A7W9Q6J5-F1
#
_entry.id   AF-A0A7W9Q6J5-F1
#
_cell.length_a   1.000
_cell.length_b   1.000
_cell.length_c   1.000
_cell.angle_alpha   90.00
_cell.angle_beta   90.00
_cell.angle_gamma   90.00
#
_symmetry.space_group_name_H-M   'P 1'
#
loop_
_entity.id
_entity.type
_entity.pdbx_description
1 polymer ?
#
loop_
_entity_poly.entity_id
_entity_poly.type
_entity_poly.pdbx_seq_one_letter_code
_entity_poly.pdbx_strand_id
1 'polypeptide(L)'
;MSTTSATASLIDLAAQDRLPLHQYMDRATIDWIRENRPDLSSVPSITLRPASKELLRQAALPARWLAEPHVYESIHGVRHSMRVTTLATLLAEEQGLDDEDTATAVVAAAVHDWQRLHDKDDRGHGARAALWLAANADTVWGHFGLTAVPSRIVRAATAVRLHDVPYDAFSADDRTDHQRTERICDVVKAADALDRYRLPKLTWWPNARHVRVPAFERFRALAFDLVVISETAHLAGASGTESVRYALAETGLV
;
A
#
# COMPACT_ATOMS: atom_id res chain seq x y z
N MET A 1 -6.74 38.74 19.83
CA MET A 1 -5.87 37.82 19.06
C MET A 1 -6.14 36.42 19.55
N SER A 2 -6.94 35.65 18.81
CA SER A 2 -7.21 34.25 19.16
C SER A 2 -6.03 33.44 18.67
N THR A 3 -5.11 33.09 19.57
CA THR A 3 -4.07 32.11 19.27
C THR A 3 -4.76 30.76 19.13
N THR A 4 -5.17 30.41 17.91
CA THR A 4 -5.58 29.05 17.58
C THR A 4 -4.46 28.14 18.07
N SER A 5 -4.74 27.31 19.07
CA SER A 5 -3.80 26.31 19.55
C SER A 5 -3.36 25.52 18.32
N ALA A 6 -2.05 25.52 18.02
CA ALA A 6 -1.51 24.76 16.91
C ALA A 6 -1.96 23.30 17.11
N THR A 7 -2.76 22.79 16.18
CA THR A 7 -3.18 21.39 16.20
C THR A 7 -1.90 20.55 16.21
N ALA A 8 -1.74 19.68 17.21
CA ALA A 8 -0.56 18.85 17.34
C ALA A 8 -0.33 18.03 16.07
N SER A 9 0.92 17.90 15.63
CA SER A 9 1.27 17.11 14.44
C SER A 9 1.02 15.61 14.68
N LEU A 10 0.91 14.83 13.60
CA LEU A 10 0.72 13.39 13.69
C LEU A 10 1.90 12.71 14.42
N ILE A 11 3.13 13.19 14.24
CA ILE A 11 4.30 12.72 14.98
C ILE A 11 4.23 13.07 16.48
N ASP A 12 3.77 14.28 16.84
CA ASP A 12 3.56 14.64 18.26
C ASP A 12 2.48 13.77 18.91
N LEU A 13 1.39 13.51 18.19
CA LEU A 13 0.29 12.65 18.63
C LEU A 13 0.74 11.19 18.77
N ALA A 14 1.60 10.71 17.88
CA ALA A 14 2.22 9.38 17.98
C ALA A 14 3.12 9.26 19.20
N ALA A 15 3.94 10.27 19.49
CA ALA A 15 4.84 10.29 20.65
C ALA A 15 4.08 10.28 22.00
N GLN A 16 2.84 10.76 22.00
CA GLN A 16 1.96 10.79 23.18
C GLN A 16 1.00 9.60 23.26
N ASP A 17 1.04 8.65 22.32
CA ASP A 17 0.05 7.58 22.16
C ASP A 17 -1.41 8.10 22.04
N ARG A 18 -1.58 9.26 21.39
CA ARG A 18 -2.86 9.97 21.21
C ARG A 18 -3.31 10.06 19.75
N LEU A 19 -2.89 9.11 18.92
CA LEU A 19 -3.29 9.09 17.51
C LEU A 19 -4.82 9.03 17.34
N PRO A 20 -5.38 9.89 16.46
CA PRO A 20 -6.80 9.84 16.13
C PRO A 20 -7.16 8.56 15.37
N LEU A 21 -8.46 8.27 15.28
CA LEU A 21 -8.95 7.16 14.44
C LEU A 21 -8.55 7.36 12.98
N HIS A 22 -8.72 8.57 12.45
CA HIS A 22 -8.34 8.94 11.09
C HIS A 22 -7.16 9.88 11.12
N GLN A 23 -6.10 9.52 10.42
CA GLN A 23 -4.79 10.13 10.48
C GLN A 23 -4.47 10.72 9.11
N TYR A 24 -4.04 11.98 9.10
CA TYR A 24 -3.68 12.70 7.90
C TYR A 24 -2.23 13.16 8.03
N MET A 25 -1.50 13.06 6.92
CA MET A 25 -0.12 13.49 6.88
C MET A 25 -0.04 15.02 7.04
N ASP A 26 0.94 15.49 7.81
CA ASP A 26 1.23 16.90 7.99
C ASP A 26 2.71 17.21 7.73
N ARG A 27 3.04 18.49 7.62
CA ARG A 27 4.39 18.95 7.25
C ARG A 27 5.46 18.47 8.24
N ALA A 28 5.19 18.61 9.55
CA ALA A 28 6.16 18.25 10.58
C ALA A 28 6.44 16.74 10.56
N THR A 29 5.42 15.93 10.32
CA THR A 29 5.58 14.48 10.17
C THR A 29 6.42 14.11 8.93
N ILE A 30 6.21 14.74 7.77
CA ILE A 30 7.05 14.49 6.58
C ILE A 30 8.50 14.91 6.80
N ASP A 31 8.72 16.06 7.42
CA ASP A 31 10.08 16.54 7.71
C ASP A 31 10.79 15.59 8.68
N TRP A 32 10.08 15.10 9.72
CA TRP A 32 10.59 14.04 10.58
C TRP A 32 10.92 12.75 9.81
N ILE A 33 10.05 12.29 8.88
CA ILE A 33 10.34 11.11 8.03
C ILE A 33 11.65 11.31 7.24
N ARG A 34 11.85 12.49 6.64
CA ARG A 34 13.07 12.82 5.87
C ARG A 34 14.33 12.81 6.73
N GLU A 35 14.27 13.43 7.90
CA GLU A 35 15.38 13.50 8.84
C GLU A 35 15.79 12.12 9.36
N ASN A 36 14.86 11.18 9.39
CA ASN A 36 15.09 9.81 9.84
C ASN A 36 15.35 8.82 8.70
N ARG A 37 15.64 9.28 7.48
CA ARG A 37 15.94 8.40 6.33
C ARG A 37 17.00 7.35 6.72
N PRO A 38 16.70 6.04 6.59
CA PRO A 38 17.69 5.01 6.89
C PRO A 38 18.85 5.06 5.90
N ASP A 39 19.95 4.38 6.23
CA ASP A 39 20.97 4.08 5.24
C ASP A 39 20.42 3.07 4.23
N LEU A 40 20.08 3.55 3.03
CA LEU A 40 19.43 2.79 1.98
C LEU A 40 20.31 2.79 0.72
N SER A 41 20.42 1.61 0.10
CA SER A 41 21.14 1.46 -1.17
C SER A 41 20.47 2.26 -2.30
N SER A 42 21.22 2.58 -3.35
CA SER A 42 20.69 3.28 -4.51
C SER A 42 19.53 2.52 -5.17
N VAL A 43 18.54 3.26 -5.67
CA VAL A 43 17.42 2.73 -6.44
C VAL A 43 17.95 2.06 -7.72
N PRO A 44 17.60 0.80 -8.00
CA PRO A 44 17.97 0.17 -9.27
C PRO A 44 17.21 0.82 -10.43
N SER A 45 17.81 0.86 -11.61
CA SER A 45 17.06 1.16 -12.84
C SER A 45 16.08 0.03 -13.11
N ILE A 46 14.79 0.34 -13.16
CA ILE A 46 13.72 -0.65 -13.35
C ILE A 46 12.97 -0.31 -14.63
N THR A 47 12.83 -1.29 -15.51
CA THR A 47 11.99 -1.16 -16.72
C THR A 47 10.79 -2.08 -16.57
N LEU A 48 9.61 -1.49 -16.33
CA LEU A 48 8.36 -2.23 -16.25
C LEU A 48 7.90 -2.74 -17.61
N ARG A 49 7.30 -3.94 -17.65
CA ARG A 49 6.62 -4.45 -18.84
C ARG A 49 5.43 -3.55 -19.22
N PRO A 50 5.05 -3.48 -20.51
CA PRO A 50 3.92 -2.67 -20.96
C PRO A 50 2.60 -2.96 -20.23
N ALA A 51 2.29 -4.24 -19.97
CA ALA A 51 1.09 -4.64 -19.25
C ALA A 51 1.08 -4.10 -17.81
N SER A 52 2.20 -4.19 -17.11
CA SER A 52 2.37 -3.63 -15.76
C SER A 52 2.20 -2.11 -15.74
N LYS A 53 2.75 -1.39 -16.73
CA LYS A 53 2.53 0.05 -16.85
C LYS A 53 1.06 0.41 -17.03
N GLU A 54 0.31 -0.38 -17.79
CA GLU A 54 -1.13 -0.15 -17.96
C GLU A 54 -1.91 -0.35 -16.67
N LEU A 55 -1.61 -1.40 -15.91
CA LEU A 55 -2.18 -1.62 -14.59
C LEU A 55 -1.92 -0.44 -13.64
N LEU A 56 -0.70 0.12 -13.64
CA LEU A 56 -0.36 1.28 -12.80
C LEU A 56 -1.10 2.56 -13.17
N ARG A 57 -1.43 2.78 -14.45
CA ARG A 57 -2.26 3.94 -14.87
C ARG A 57 -3.63 3.92 -14.21
N GLN A 58 -4.12 2.72 -13.90
CA GLN A 58 -5.44 2.42 -13.33
C GLN A 58 -5.39 2.17 -11.81
N ALA A 59 -4.25 2.40 -11.15
CA ALA A 59 -4.11 2.17 -9.70
C ALA A 59 -4.93 3.11 -8.81
N ALA A 60 -5.45 4.22 -9.36
CA ALA A 60 -6.23 5.20 -8.63
C ALA A 60 -7.70 4.74 -8.51
N LEU A 61 -8.02 4.09 -7.39
CA LEU A 61 -9.36 3.56 -7.15
C LEU A 61 -10.35 4.67 -6.73
N PRO A 62 -11.66 4.50 -7.01
CA PRO A 62 -12.67 5.49 -6.68
C PRO A 62 -13.03 5.48 -5.18
N ALA A 63 -13.17 6.67 -4.59
CA ALA A 63 -13.46 6.84 -3.15
C ALA A 63 -14.71 6.09 -2.66
N ARG A 64 -15.72 5.90 -3.52
CA ARG A 64 -16.95 5.16 -3.18
C ARG A 64 -16.74 3.67 -2.88
N TRP A 65 -15.56 3.12 -3.13
CA TRP A 65 -15.21 1.74 -2.77
C TRP A 65 -14.67 1.61 -1.35
N LEU A 66 -14.30 2.73 -0.71
CA LEU A 66 -13.94 2.74 0.70
C LEU A 66 -15.17 2.42 1.55
N ALA A 67 -14.95 1.69 2.65
CA ALA A 67 -15.97 1.56 3.71
C ALA A 67 -16.34 2.94 4.28
N GLU A 68 -15.37 3.86 4.38
CA GLU A 68 -15.55 5.23 4.85
C GLU A 68 -15.03 6.23 3.79
N PRO A 69 -15.85 6.71 2.84
CA PRO A 69 -15.37 7.56 1.74
C PRO A 69 -14.66 8.84 2.15
N HIS A 70 -14.95 9.36 3.36
CA HIS A 70 -14.32 10.57 3.89
C HIS A 70 -12.84 10.36 4.28
N VAL A 71 -12.36 9.11 4.36
CA VAL A 71 -10.95 8.79 4.67
C VAL A 71 -10.08 8.66 3.42
N TYR A 72 -10.58 9.06 2.24
CA TYR A 72 -9.88 8.89 0.96
C TYR A 72 -8.46 9.48 0.94
N GLU A 73 -8.23 10.57 1.67
CA GLU A 73 -6.93 11.25 1.76
C GLU A 73 -6.14 10.92 3.04
N SER A 74 -6.60 9.94 3.84
CA SER A 74 -5.91 9.48 5.05
C SER A 74 -4.61 8.72 4.72
N ILE A 75 -3.83 8.40 5.75
CA ILE A 75 -2.59 7.62 5.58
C ILE A 75 -2.80 6.17 5.09
N HIS A 76 -4.03 5.63 5.11
CA HIS A 76 -4.40 4.36 4.45
C HIS A 76 -5.31 4.60 3.23
N GLY A 77 -5.46 5.85 2.79
CA GLY A 77 -6.27 6.23 1.64
C GLY A 77 -5.58 6.00 0.29
N VAL A 78 -5.97 6.78 -0.73
CA VAL A 78 -5.58 6.55 -2.14
C VAL A 78 -4.08 6.58 -2.34
N ARG A 79 -3.36 7.44 -1.62
CA ARG A 79 -1.91 7.57 -1.78
C ARG A 79 -1.19 6.29 -1.38
N HIS A 80 -1.58 5.72 -0.24
CA HIS A 80 -1.07 4.45 0.24
C HIS A 80 -1.39 3.30 -0.74
N SER A 81 -2.66 3.15 -1.12
CA SER A 81 -3.10 2.11 -2.06
C SER A 81 -2.31 2.17 -3.39
N MET A 82 -2.13 3.37 -3.96
CA MET A 82 -1.38 3.53 -5.21
C MET A 82 0.12 3.20 -5.06
N ARG A 83 0.76 3.61 -3.96
CA ARG A 83 2.17 3.27 -3.69
C ARG A 83 2.34 1.77 -3.47
N VAL A 84 1.46 1.12 -2.69
CA VAL A 84 1.48 -0.34 -2.49
C VAL A 84 1.23 -1.08 -3.79
N THR A 85 0.30 -0.63 -4.64
CA THR A 85 0.07 -1.21 -5.97
C THR A 85 1.33 -1.12 -6.86
N THR A 86 2.02 0.02 -6.80
CA THR A 86 3.29 0.23 -7.50
C THR A 86 4.36 -0.74 -7.01
N LEU A 87 4.57 -0.80 -5.69
CA LEU A 87 5.56 -1.67 -5.08
C LEU A 87 5.26 -3.15 -5.32
N ALA A 88 3.99 -3.56 -5.28
CA ALA A 88 3.56 -4.92 -5.61
C ALA A 88 3.86 -5.27 -7.07
N THR A 89 3.66 -4.33 -8.00
CA THR A 89 4.01 -4.51 -9.41
C THR A 89 5.51 -4.76 -9.58
N LEU A 90 6.34 -3.93 -8.96
CA LEU A 90 7.81 -4.02 -9.05
C LEU A 90 8.33 -5.32 -8.42
N LEU A 91 7.81 -5.69 -7.25
CA LEU A 91 8.15 -6.94 -6.57
C LEU A 91 7.70 -8.18 -7.36
N ALA A 92 6.55 -8.10 -8.04
CA ALA A 92 6.05 -9.18 -8.89
C ALA A 92 6.95 -9.38 -10.11
N GLU A 93 7.35 -8.30 -10.80
CA GLU A 93 8.26 -8.39 -11.94
C GLU A 93 9.65 -8.89 -11.54
N GLU A 94 10.20 -8.37 -10.44
CA GLU A 94 11.51 -8.78 -9.95
C GLU A 94 11.54 -10.26 -9.53
N GLN A 95 10.41 -10.78 -9.04
CA GLN A 95 10.27 -12.21 -8.74
C GLN A 95 9.91 -13.06 -9.96
N GLY A 96 9.77 -12.49 -11.16
CA GLY A 96 9.39 -13.21 -12.36
C GLY A 96 8.00 -13.84 -12.26
N LEU A 97 7.02 -13.12 -11.72
CA LEU A 97 5.61 -13.50 -11.85
C LEU A 97 5.19 -13.26 -13.31
N ASP A 98 4.33 -14.13 -13.84
CA ASP A 98 3.74 -13.93 -15.16
C ASP A 98 2.69 -12.80 -15.14
N ASP A 99 2.14 -12.46 -16.31
CA ASP A 99 1.17 -11.36 -16.43
C ASP A 99 -0.08 -11.59 -15.59
N GLU A 100 -0.55 -12.84 -15.44
CA GLU A 100 -1.76 -13.14 -14.68
C GLU A 100 -1.54 -13.01 -13.18
N ASP A 101 -0.41 -13.52 -12.69
CA ASP A 101 -0.01 -13.45 -11.29
C ASP A 101 0.34 -12.03 -10.89
N THR A 102 1.04 -11.28 -11.75
CA THR A 102 1.28 -9.85 -11.54
C THR A 102 -0.04 -9.09 -11.47
N ALA A 103 -0.95 -9.27 -12.43
CA ALA A 103 -2.25 -8.61 -12.41
C ALA A 103 -3.05 -8.94 -11.15
N THR A 104 -3.03 -10.21 -10.72
CA THR A 104 -3.72 -10.65 -9.49
C THR A 104 -3.13 -9.99 -8.25
N ALA A 105 -1.80 -9.88 -8.14
CA ALA A 105 -1.12 -9.20 -7.05
C ALA A 105 -1.40 -7.69 -7.03
N VAL A 106 -1.44 -7.05 -8.20
CA VAL A 106 -1.80 -5.63 -8.36
C VAL A 106 -3.22 -5.36 -7.87
N VAL A 107 -4.20 -6.15 -8.33
CA VAL A 107 -5.59 -5.99 -7.90
C VAL A 107 -5.71 -6.16 -6.39
N ALA A 108 -5.09 -7.20 -5.82
CA ALA A 108 -5.08 -7.43 -4.37
C ALA A 108 -4.45 -6.26 -3.61
N ALA A 109 -3.28 -5.79 -4.05
CA ALA A 109 -2.57 -4.65 -3.46
C ALA A 109 -3.40 -3.36 -3.51
N ALA A 110 -4.13 -3.09 -4.59
CA ALA A 110 -4.90 -1.86 -4.72
C ALA A 110 -6.07 -1.79 -3.72
N VAL A 111 -6.72 -2.93 -3.44
CA VAL A 111 -7.94 -2.95 -2.60
C VAL A 111 -7.70 -3.43 -1.16
N HIS A 112 -6.47 -3.79 -0.78
CA HIS A 112 -6.23 -4.52 0.48
C HIS A 112 -6.75 -3.79 1.73
N ASP A 113 -6.72 -2.46 1.71
CA ASP A 113 -7.14 -1.57 2.79
C ASP A 113 -8.49 -0.87 2.54
N TRP A 114 -9.18 -1.18 1.45
CA TRP A 114 -10.41 -0.47 1.07
C TRP A 114 -11.59 -0.68 2.01
N GLN A 115 -11.52 -1.67 2.90
CA GLN A 115 -12.56 -1.90 3.90
C GLN A 115 -12.09 -1.61 5.33
N ARG A 116 -11.12 -0.70 5.46
CA ARG A 116 -10.77 -0.11 6.75
C ARG A 116 -11.87 0.82 7.26
N LEU A 117 -12.12 0.77 8.55
CA LEU A 117 -12.99 1.69 9.29
C LEU A 117 -12.18 2.79 9.98
N HIS A 118 -10.87 2.59 10.21
CA HIS A 118 -9.97 3.61 10.76
C HIS A 118 -8.47 3.28 10.52
N ASP A 119 -7.59 4.28 10.73
CA ASP A 119 -6.14 4.21 10.50
C ASP A 119 -5.33 3.64 11.67
N LYS A 120 -5.98 3.25 12.76
CA LYS A 120 -5.33 2.49 13.85
C LYS A 120 -5.20 1.01 13.46
N ASP A 121 -5.25 0.10 14.42
CA ASP A 121 -5.02 -1.33 14.21
C ASP A 121 -6.09 -2.04 13.37
N ASP A 122 -7.35 -1.56 13.43
CA ASP A 122 -8.52 -2.02 12.67
C ASP A 122 -8.49 -3.51 12.30
N ARG A 123 -8.42 -4.37 13.33
CA ARG A 123 -8.20 -5.79 13.12
C ARG A 123 -9.29 -6.41 12.26
N GLY A 124 -8.89 -7.22 11.27
CA GLY A 124 -9.82 -7.91 10.37
C GLY A 124 -10.26 -7.08 9.16
N HIS A 125 -9.64 -5.92 8.90
CA HIS A 125 -9.86 -5.16 7.66
C HIS A 125 -9.51 -6.00 6.43
N GLY A 126 -8.47 -6.83 6.48
CA GLY A 126 -8.13 -7.76 5.38
C GLY A 126 -9.28 -8.72 5.06
N ALA A 127 -9.92 -9.30 6.09
CA ALA A 127 -11.06 -10.19 5.88
C ALA A 127 -12.27 -9.47 5.26
N ARG A 128 -12.58 -8.24 5.70
CA ARG A 128 -13.66 -7.44 5.11
C ARG A 128 -13.34 -7.06 3.67
N ALA A 129 -12.11 -6.64 3.39
CA ALA A 129 -11.65 -6.28 2.05
C ALA A 129 -11.70 -7.47 1.09
N ALA A 130 -11.35 -8.66 1.54
CA ALA A 130 -11.44 -9.89 0.74
C ALA A 130 -12.88 -10.26 0.39
N LEU A 131 -13.81 -10.17 1.35
CA LEU A 131 -15.24 -10.41 1.10
C LEU A 131 -15.82 -9.39 0.13
N TRP A 132 -15.48 -8.11 0.32
CA TRP A 132 -15.90 -7.04 -0.59
C TRP A 132 -15.36 -7.26 -2.01
N LEU A 133 -14.07 -7.62 -2.14
CA LEU A 133 -13.45 -7.90 -3.43
C LEU A 133 -14.15 -9.05 -4.16
N ALA A 134 -14.43 -10.15 -3.47
CA ALA A 134 -15.12 -11.29 -4.06
C ALA A 134 -16.55 -10.92 -4.52
N ALA A 135 -17.27 -10.11 -3.75
CA ALA A 135 -18.62 -9.66 -4.09
C ALA A 135 -18.65 -8.62 -5.24
N ASN A 136 -17.55 -7.92 -5.50
CA ASN A 136 -17.45 -6.84 -6.48
C ASN A 136 -16.46 -7.15 -7.61
N ALA A 137 -16.11 -8.43 -7.82
CA ALA A 137 -15.01 -8.84 -8.67
C ALA A 137 -15.11 -8.30 -10.10
N ASP A 138 -16.26 -8.40 -10.76
CA ASP A 138 -16.41 -7.88 -12.14
C ASP A 138 -16.13 -6.38 -12.23
N THR A 139 -16.59 -5.62 -11.23
CA THR A 139 -16.37 -4.17 -11.16
C THR A 139 -14.90 -3.84 -10.92
N VAL A 140 -14.24 -4.56 -10.01
CA VAL A 140 -12.83 -4.32 -9.68
C VAL A 140 -11.91 -4.74 -10.83
N TRP A 141 -12.06 -5.95 -11.38
CA TRP A 141 -11.24 -6.40 -12.50
C TRP A 141 -11.48 -5.55 -13.75
N GLY A 142 -12.74 -5.20 -14.04
CA GLY A 142 -13.09 -4.33 -15.16
C GLY A 142 -12.45 -2.94 -15.05
N HIS A 143 -12.27 -2.40 -13.83
CA HIS A 143 -11.56 -1.16 -13.61
C HIS A 143 -10.09 -1.22 -14.03
N PHE A 144 -9.47 -2.41 -13.97
CA PHE A 144 -8.11 -2.69 -14.43
C PHE A 144 -8.04 -3.14 -15.91
N GLY A 145 -9.17 -3.11 -16.65
CA GLY A 145 -9.25 -3.62 -18.01
C GLY A 145 -9.10 -5.15 -18.10
N LEU A 146 -9.38 -5.86 -17.00
CA LEU A 146 -9.24 -7.31 -16.88
C LEU A 146 -10.60 -7.99 -16.81
N THR A 147 -10.64 -9.25 -17.24
CA THR A 147 -11.78 -10.14 -16.98
C THR A 147 -11.63 -10.82 -15.63
N ALA A 148 -12.69 -10.80 -14.82
CA ALA A 148 -12.71 -11.52 -13.56
C ALA A 148 -12.78 -13.04 -13.83
N VAL A 149 -11.85 -13.80 -13.25
CA VAL A 149 -11.78 -15.26 -13.37
C VAL A 149 -11.83 -15.87 -11.97
N PRO A 150 -12.71 -16.87 -11.69
CA PRO A 150 -12.92 -17.39 -10.33
C PRO A 150 -11.65 -17.76 -9.58
N SER A 151 -10.71 -18.44 -10.24
CA SER A 151 -9.43 -18.82 -9.62
C SER A 151 -8.60 -17.59 -9.22
N ARG A 152 -8.55 -16.54 -10.06
CA ARG A 152 -7.82 -15.29 -9.75
C ARG A 152 -8.51 -14.50 -8.65
N ILE A 153 -9.85 -14.48 -8.62
CA ILE A 153 -10.63 -13.83 -7.56
C ILE A 153 -10.29 -14.47 -6.21
N VAL A 154 -10.31 -15.80 -6.13
CA VAL A 154 -9.95 -16.53 -4.90
C VAL A 154 -8.52 -16.20 -4.48
N ARG A 155 -7.55 -16.21 -5.41
CA ARG A 155 -6.14 -15.92 -5.08
C ARG A 155 -5.93 -14.50 -4.58
N ALA A 156 -6.55 -13.50 -5.23
CA ALA A 156 -6.48 -12.11 -4.79
C ALA A 156 -7.18 -11.92 -3.43
N ALA A 157 -8.36 -12.50 -3.24
CA ALA A 157 -9.09 -12.44 -1.97
C ALA A 157 -8.30 -13.10 -0.83
N THR A 158 -7.60 -14.22 -1.08
CA THR A 158 -6.70 -14.84 -0.10
C THR A 158 -5.54 -13.92 0.26
N ALA A 159 -4.87 -13.32 -0.73
CA ALA A 159 -3.79 -12.38 -0.49
C ALA A 159 -4.24 -11.16 0.32
N VAL A 160 -5.41 -10.58 -0.01
CA VAL A 160 -6.03 -9.49 0.74
C VAL A 160 -6.40 -9.94 2.15
N ARG A 161 -7.02 -11.11 2.32
CA ARG A 161 -7.43 -11.61 3.65
C ARG A 161 -6.25 -11.83 4.58
N LEU A 162 -5.13 -12.31 4.04
CA LEU A 162 -3.96 -12.68 4.83
C LEU A 162 -2.97 -11.52 5.00
N HIS A 163 -3.12 -10.39 4.32
CA HIS A 163 -2.09 -9.35 4.32
C HIS A 163 -1.83 -8.76 5.72
N ASP A 164 -2.86 -8.62 6.56
CA ASP A 164 -2.79 -8.07 7.91
C ASP A 164 -2.52 -9.10 9.02
N VAL A 165 -2.50 -10.40 8.67
CA VAL A 165 -2.21 -11.49 9.61
C VAL A 165 -0.71 -11.80 9.64
N PRO A 166 -0.03 -11.75 10.80
CA PRO A 166 1.36 -12.20 10.90
C PRO A 166 1.55 -13.67 10.49
N TYR A 167 2.66 -14.00 9.83
CA TYR A 167 2.92 -15.36 9.33
C TYR A 167 2.90 -16.44 10.43
N ASP A 168 3.39 -16.10 11.63
CA ASP A 168 3.40 -16.97 12.80
C ASP A 168 2.01 -17.12 13.44
N ALA A 169 1.08 -16.23 13.11
CA ALA A 169 -0.32 -16.26 13.56
C ALA A 169 -1.27 -16.98 12.57
N PHE A 170 -0.77 -17.48 11.43
CA PHE A 170 -1.60 -18.24 10.50
C PHE A 170 -2.22 -19.47 11.18
N SER A 171 -3.52 -19.67 10.98
CA SER A 171 -4.19 -20.93 11.29
C SER A 171 -3.75 -22.06 10.34
N ALA A 172 -4.24 -23.29 10.56
CA ALA A 172 -3.98 -24.40 9.64
C ALA A 172 -4.57 -24.14 8.24
N ASP A 173 -5.75 -23.54 8.18
CA ASP A 173 -6.41 -23.16 6.93
C ASP A 173 -5.65 -22.02 6.24
N ASP A 174 -5.21 -21.01 7.00
CA ASP A 174 -4.40 -19.92 6.46
C ASP A 174 -3.10 -20.41 5.85
N ARG A 175 -2.42 -21.37 6.49
CA ARG A 175 -1.21 -21.98 5.91
C ARG A 175 -1.52 -22.70 4.60
N THR A 176 -2.63 -23.43 4.52
CA THR A 176 -3.03 -24.14 3.31
C THR A 176 -3.37 -23.18 2.18
N ASP A 177 -4.12 -22.12 2.48
CA ASP A 177 -4.48 -21.07 1.54
C ASP A 177 -3.25 -20.27 1.07
N HIS A 178 -2.38 -19.92 2.01
CA HIS A 178 -1.11 -19.25 1.73
C HIS A 178 -0.24 -20.11 0.80
N GLN A 179 -0.04 -21.39 1.07
CA GLN A 179 0.76 -22.29 0.21
C GLN A 179 0.26 -22.31 -1.25
N ARG A 180 -1.06 -22.25 -1.46
CA ARG A 180 -1.65 -22.22 -2.82
C ARG A 180 -1.46 -20.88 -3.54
N THR A 181 -1.15 -19.82 -2.80
CA THR A 181 -1.15 -18.42 -3.28
C THR A 181 0.09 -17.64 -2.84
N GLU A 182 1.16 -18.37 -2.46
CA GLU A 182 2.27 -17.88 -1.65
C GLU A 182 2.92 -16.66 -2.26
N ARG A 183 3.29 -16.75 -3.55
CA ARG A 183 3.97 -15.66 -4.27
C ARG A 183 3.14 -14.37 -4.29
N ILE A 184 1.83 -14.45 -4.45
CA ILE A 184 0.94 -13.28 -4.47
C ILE A 184 0.79 -12.72 -3.06
N CYS A 185 0.54 -13.58 -2.07
CA CYS A 185 0.44 -13.16 -0.67
C CYS A 185 1.71 -12.43 -0.20
N ASP A 186 2.87 -13.01 -0.50
CA ASP A 186 4.16 -12.48 -0.06
C ASP A 186 4.50 -11.16 -0.77
N VAL A 187 4.16 -11.02 -2.05
CA VAL A 187 4.27 -9.75 -2.78
C VAL A 187 3.42 -8.66 -2.14
N VAL A 188 2.13 -8.93 -1.85
CA VAL A 188 1.23 -7.93 -1.26
C VAL A 188 1.70 -7.52 0.14
N LYS A 189 2.09 -8.50 0.97
CA LYS A 189 2.62 -8.24 2.32
C LYS A 189 3.92 -7.45 2.29
N ALA A 190 4.83 -7.77 1.37
CA ALA A 190 6.08 -7.04 1.19
C ALA A 190 5.83 -5.60 0.70
N ALA A 191 4.89 -5.41 -0.21
CA ALA A 191 4.53 -4.10 -0.75
C ALA A 191 3.89 -3.19 0.32
N ASP A 192 2.93 -3.69 1.12
CA ASP A 192 2.39 -2.94 2.27
C ASP A 192 3.51 -2.60 3.26
N ALA A 193 4.34 -3.59 3.60
CA ALA A 193 5.45 -3.39 4.52
C ALA A 193 6.41 -2.29 4.06
N LEU A 194 6.73 -2.21 2.76
CA LEU A 194 7.59 -1.17 2.18
C LEU A 194 6.99 0.24 2.32
N ASP A 195 5.67 0.39 2.21
CA ASP A 195 5.01 1.70 2.31
C ASP A 195 4.91 2.23 3.76
N ARG A 196 5.37 1.47 4.76
CA ARG A 196 5.29 1.85 6.18
C ARG A 196 6.20 3.00 6.59
N TYR A 197 7.08 3.48 5.71
CA TYR A 197 7.84 4.72 5.95
C TYR A 197 6.93 5.94 6.18
N ARG A 198 5.67 5.90 5.72
CA ARG A 198 4.66 6.92 6.00
C ARG A 198 4.26 7.04 7.48
N LEU A 199 4.56 6.02 8.29
CA LEU A 199 4.06 5.93 9.66
C LEU A 199 4.94 6.74 10.63
N PRO A 200 4.34 7.44 11.61
CA PRO A 200 5.02 8.38 12.50
C PRO A 200 5.75 7.68 13.67
N LYS A 201 6.38 6.52 13.43
CA LYS A 201 7.13 5.78 14.46
C LYS A 201 8.14 4.84 13.81
N LEU A 202 9.42 4.95 14.19
CA LEU A 202 10.49 4.12 13.62
C LEU A 202 10.27 2.62 13.83
N THR A 203 9.65 2.23 14.95
CA THR A 203 9.35 0.80 15.22
C THR A 203 8.27 0.22 14.29
N TRP A 204 7.56 1.07 13.55
CA TRP A 204 6.53 0.67 12.58
C TRP A 204 7.07 0.64 11.14
N TRP A 205 8.27 1.16 10.91
CA TRP A 205 8.91 1.18 9.60
C TRP A 205 9.26 -0.23 9.11
N PRO A 206 9.51 -0.39 7.80
CA PRO A 206 9.69 -1.70 7.19
C PRO A 206 10.81 -2.51 7.87
N ASN A 207 10.55 -3.79 8.13
CA ASN A 207 11.48 -4.69 8.80
C ASN A 207 11.57 -6.04 8.06
N ALA A 208 12.74 -6.30 7.47
CA ALA A 208 13.01 -7.47 6.63
C ALA A 208 12.73 -8.81 7.32
N ARG A 209 12.85 -8.88 8.65
CA ARG A 209 12.62 -10.13 9.42
C ARG A 209 11.20 -10.67 9.28
N HIS A 210 10.26 -9.81 8.86
CA HIS A 210 8.84 -10.13 8.71
C HIS A 210 8.43 -10.29 7.25
N VAL A 211 9.38 -10.28 6.31
CA VAL A 211 9.13 -10.30 4.88
C VAL A 211 9.80 -11.52 4.25
N ARG A 212 9.09 -12.16 3.32
CA ARG A 212 9.56 -13.38 2.63
C ARG A 212 10.04 -13.16 1.20
N VAL A 213 9.89 -11.93 0.67
CA VAL A 213 10.30 -11.58 -0.69
C VAL A 213 11.77 -11.14 -0.72
N PRO A 214 12.68 -11.88 -1.39
CA PRO A 214 14.12 -11.54 -1.40
C PRO A 214 14.42 -10.15 -1.97
N ALA A 215 13.61 -9.69 -2.92
CA ALA A 215 13.75 -8.38 -3.54
C ALA A 215 13.37 -7.20 -2.64
N PHE A 216 12.82 -7.44 -1.45
CA PHE A 216 12.34 -6.40 -0.54
C PHE A 216 13.40 -5.32 -0.25
N GLU A 217 14.63 -5.72 0.10
CA GLU A 217 15.70 -4.76 0.42
C GLU A 217 16.06 -3.85 -0.76
N ARG A 218 15.95 -4.36 -2.00
CA ARG A 218 16.28 -3.59 -3.21
C ARG A 218 15.33 -2.43 -3.47
N PHE A 219 14.11 -2.49 -2.96
CA PHE A 219 13.08 -1.46 -3.19
C PHE A 219 12.86 -0.52 -2.01
N ARG A 220 13.59 -0.66 -0.91
CA ARG A 220 13.41 0.20 0.28
C ARG A 220 13.68 1.68 0.01
N ALA A 221 14.73 2.00 -0.75
CA ALA A 221 15.04 3.38 -1.14
C ALA A 221 13.91 4.00 -1.96
N LEU A 222 13.45 3.27 -2.98
CA LEU A 222 12.34 3.71 -3.82
C LEU A 222 11.06 3.89 -3.01
N ALA A 223 10.72 2.95 -2.12
CA ALA A 223 9.53 3.05 -1.28
C ALA A 223 9.57 4.29 -0.37
N PHE A 224 10.73 4.57 0.23
CA PHE A 224 10.94 5.79 1.02
C PHE A 224 10.75 7.06 0.17
N ASP A 225 11.40 7.11 -0.99
CA ASP A 225 11.33 8.28 -1.88
C ASP A 225 9.91 8.51 -2.40
N LEU A 226 9.15 7.44 -2.73
CA LEU A 226 7.74 7.53 -3.12
C LEU A 226 6.88 8.16 -2.01
N VAL A 227 7.06 7.76 -0.75
CA VAL A 227 6.34 8.36 0.39
C VAL A 227 6.68 9.85 0.49
N VAL A 228 7.98 10.19 0.54
CA VAL A 228 8.40 11.57 0.74
C VAL A 228 7.92 12.47 -0.40
N ILE A 229 8.12 12.08 -1.65
CA ILE A 229 7.76 12.90 -2.81
C ILE A 229 6.23 13.05 -2.90
N SER A 230 5.46 11.97 -2.81
CA SER A 230 4.00 12.01 -2.97
C SER A 230 3.29 12.76 -1.85
N GLU A 231 3.69 12.57 -0.60
CA GLU A 231 3.09 13.30 0.52
C GLU A 231 3.49 14.78 0.49
N THR A 232 4.71 15.10 0.06
CA THR A 232 5.15 16.50 -0.12
C THR A 232 4.32 17.21 -1.18
N ALA A 233 4.12 16.56 -2.33
CA ALA A 233 3.32 17.10 -3.42
C ALA A 233 1.85 17.28 -3.00
N HIS A 234 1.29 16.36 -2.22
CA HIS A 234 -0.06 16.49 -1.67
C HIS A 234 -0.18 17.72 -0.76
N LEU A 235 0.76 17.90 0.18
CA LEU A 235 0.80 19.09 1.05
C LEU A 235 1.10 20.39 0.29
N ALA A 236 1.56 20.31 -0.96
CA ALA A 236 1.72 21.45 -1.86
C ALA A 236 0.46 21.76 -2.69
N GLY A 237 -0.62 20.97 -2.53
CA GLY A 237 -1.92 21.23 -3.15
C GLY A 237 -2.32 20.24 -4.25
N ALA A 238 -1.50 19.22 -4.57
CA ALA A 238 -1.91 18.17 -5.49
C ALA A 238 -2.98 17.25 -4.86
N SER A 239 -3.93 16.75 -5.65
CA SER A 239 -4.82 15.68 -5.18
C SER A 239 -4.03 14.42 -4.82
N GLY A 240 -4.60 13.51 -4.02
CA GLY A 240 -3.91 12.27 -3.65
C GLY A 240 -3.44 11.45 -4.86
N THR A 241 -4.26 11.36 -5.91
CA THR A 241 -3.88 10.65 -7.15
C THR A 241 -2.77 11.36 -7.92
N GLU A 242 -2.86 12.69 -8.08
CA GLU A 242 -1.84 13.46 -8.81
C GLU A 242 -0.50 13.42 -8.09
N SER A 243 -0.50 13.47 -6.76
CA SER A 243 0.73 13.50 -5.96
C SER A 243 1.51 12.19 -6.08
N VAL A 244 0.84 11.03 -6.12
CA VAL A 244 1.52 9.76 -6.38
C VAL A 244 1.99 9.67 -7.82
N ARG A 245 1.19 10.07 -8.81
CA ARG A 245 1.62 10.09 -10.22
C ARG A 245 2.87 10.96 -10.43
N TYR A 246 2.93 12.11 -9.77
CA TYR A 246 4.13 12.95 -9.74
C TYR A 246 5.33 12.19 -9.18
N ALA A 247 5.18 11.50 -8.04
CA ALA A 247 6.26 10.70 -7.46
C ALA A 247 6.73 9.55 -8.37
N LEU A 248 5.81 8.90 -9.09
CA LEU A 248 6.16 7.86 -10.06
C LEU A 248 6.98 8.42 -11.23
N ALA A 249 6.64 9.61 -11.73
CA ALA A 249 7.38 10.27 -12.80
C ALA A 249 8.78 10.70 -12.35
N GLU A 250 8.90 11.30 -11.17
CA GLU A 250 10.19 11.74 -10.59
C GLU A 250 11.14 10.56 -10.32
N THR A 251 10.58 9.38 -10.05
CA THR A 251 11.35 8.14 -9.83
C THR A 251 11.56 7.32 -11.11
N GLY A 252 11.11 7.81 -12.28
CA GLY A 252 11.32 7.19 -13.58
C GLY A 252 10.50 5.93 -13.85
N LEU A 253 9.40 5.72 -13.11
CA LEU A 253 8.53 4.55 -13.26
C LEU A 253 7.45 4.73 -14.34
N VAL A 254 7.06 5.96 -14.64
CA VAL A 254 6.03 6.31 -15.66
C VAL A 254 6.44 7.49 -16.52
#